data_AF-A0ABD0QY83-F1
#
_entry.id   AF-A0ABD0QY83-F1
#
_cell.length_a   1.000
_cell.length_b   1.000
_cell.length_c   1.000
_cell.angle_alpha   90.00
_cell.angle_beta   90.00
_cell.angle_gamma   90.00
#
_symmetry.space_group_name_H-M   'P 1'
#
loop_
_entity.id
_entity.type
_entity.pdbx_description
1 polymer ?
#
loop_
_entity_poly.entity_id
_entity_poly.type
_entity_poly.pdbx_seq_one_letter_code
_entity_poly.pdbx_strand_id
1 'polypeptide(L)'
;FTYGNKEAPANAVAVQLRFLRLLSKEASQTVTYHCKNSVAYKDEKNSNLKKALVLKASDGQDIKAYSNNRLKYTVIEDGCS
;
A
#
# COMPACT_ATOMS: atom_id res chain seq x y z
N PHE A 1 -8.64 -3.36 -7.43
CA PHE A 1 -8.77 -3.84 -6.04
C PHE A 1 -9.84 -3.01 -5.35
N THR A 2 -10.77 -3.63 -4.64
CA THR A 2 -11.88 -2.96 -3.92
C THR A 2 -12.10 -3.67 -2.59
N TYR A 3 -12.65 -2.95 -1.60
CA TYR A 3 -13.03 -3.50 -0.29
C TYR A 3 -14.55 -3.68 -0.22
N GLY A 4 -15.01 -4.42 0.79
CA GLY A 4 -16.44 -4.63 1.06
C GLY A 4 -17.02 -5.86 0.37
N ASN A 5 -18.29 -6.15 0.66
CA ASN A 5 -19.04 -7.23 0.01
C ASN A 5 -19.23 -6.92 -1.49
N LYS A 6 -19.07 -7.93 -2.36
CA LYS A 6 -19.26 -7.83 -3.82
C LYS A 6 -20.67 -7.41 -4.22
N GLU A 7 -21.65 -7.74 -3.40
CA GLU A 7 -23.08 -7.41 -3.62
C GLU A 7 -23.41 -5.98 -3.20
N ALA A 8 -22.58 -5.37 -2.35
CA ALA A 8 -22.83 -4.03 -1.85
C ALA A 8 -22.46 -2.97 -2.89
N PRO A 9 -23.32 -1.94 -3.09
CA PRO A 9 -22.98 -0.79 -3.92
C PRO A 9 -21.69 -0.10 -3.45
N ALA A 10 -20.83 0.30 -4.38
CA ALA A 10 -19.54 0.91 -4.07
C ALA A 10 -19.65 2.18 -3.20
N ASN A 11 -20.70 2.98 -3.42
CA ASN A 11 -20.99 4.16 -2.60
C ASN A 11 -21.34 3.80 -1.15
N ALA A 12 -22.09 2.71 -0.93
CA ALA A 12 -22.43 2.24 0.41
C ALA A 12 -21.16 1.81 1.18
N VAL A 13 -20.27 1.06 0.54
CA VAL A 13 -18.98 0.67 1.13
C VAL A 13 -18.11 1.89 1.42
N ALA A 14 -18.07 2.87 0.51
CA ALA A 14 -17.31 4.11 0.72
C ALA A 14 -17.80 4.89 1.94
N VAL A 15 -19.12 4.96 2.16
CA VAL A 15 -19.70 5.57 3.38
C VAL A 15 -19.28 4.79 4.63
N GLN A 16 -19.38 3.47 4.62
CA GLN A 16 -18.97 2.63 5.76
C GLN A 16 -17.49 2.82 6.11
N LEU A 17 -16.59 2.86 5.12
CA LEU A 17 -15.17 3.10 5.33
C LEU A 17 -14.87 4.51 5.88
N ARG A 18 -15.67 5.53 5.54
CA ARG A 18 -15.54 6.86 6.13
C ARG A 18 -15.86 6.86 7.62
N PHE A 19 -16.94 6.20 8.03
CA PHE A 19 -17.28 6.07 9.45
C PHE A 19 -16.20 5.28 10.20
N LEU A 20 -15.69 4.19 9.62
CA LEU A 20 -14.61 3.42 10.23
C LEU A 20 -13.37 4.28 10.50
N ARG A 21 -13.00 5.15 9.55
CA ARG A 21 -11.88 6.10 9.72
C ARG A 21 -12.16 7.14 10.81
N LEU A 22 -13.37 7.68 10.87
CA LEU A 22 -13.75 8.68 11.87
C LEU A 22 -13.73 8.10 13.30
N LEU A 23 -14.11 6.82 13.43
CA LEU A 23 -14.24 6.14 14.71
C LEU A 23 -12.99 5.36 15.15
N SER A 24 -11.90 5.40 14.36
CA SER A 24 -10.66 4.70 14.65
C SER A 24 -9.51 5.67 14.89
N LYS A 25 -8.62 5.35 15.84
CA LYS A 25 -7.40 6.13 16.08
C LYS A 25 -6.26 5.79 15.12
N GLU A 26 -6.19 4.53 14.70
CA GLU A 26 -5.10 3.99 13.87
C GLU A 26 -5.66 2.99 12.84
N ALA A 27 -4.91 2.77 11.77
CA ALA A 27 -5.21 1.76 10.76
C ALA A 27 -3.90 1.16 10.21
N SER A 28 -3.95 -0.11 9.85
CA SER A 28 -2.82 -0.81 9.22
C SER A 28 -3.33 -1.70 8.07
N GLN A 29 -2.47 -1.92 7.08
CA GLN A 29 -2.74 -2.82 5.97
C GLN A 29 -1.45 -3.45 5.48
N THR A 30 -1.46 -4.75 5.25
CA THR A 30 -0.37 -5.50 4.63
C THR A 30 -0.76 -5.88 3.21
N VAL A 31 0.17 -5.73 2.27
CA VAL A 31 -0.01 -6.11 0.86
C VAL A 31 1.19 -6.96 0.44
N THR A 32 0.92 -8.11 -0.18
CA THR A 32 1.94 -8.98 -0.75
C THR A 32 2.01 -8.75 -2.26
N TYR A 33 3.22 -8.52 -2.78
CA TYR A 33 3.48 -8.42 -4.21
C TYR A 33 4.14 -9.70 -4.70
N HIS A 34 3.48 -10.43 -5.60
CA HIS A 34 4.06 -11.59 -6.26
C HIS A 34 4.86 -11.12 -7.48
N CYS A 35 6.14 -11.50 -7.53
CA CYS A 35 7.06 -11.04 -8.56
C CYS A 35 7.61 -12.20 -9.40
N LYS A 36 7.97 -11.88 -10.66
CA LYS A 36 8.81 -12.72 -11.53
C LYS A 36 9.61 -11.78 -12.42
N ASN A 37 10.94 -11.81 -12.34
CA ASN A 37 11.83 -10.88 -13.04
C ASN A 37 11.49 -9.39 -12.81
N SER A 38 11.01 -9.05 -11.62
CA SER A 38 10.57 -7.71 -11.26
C SER A 38 11.02 -7.38 -9.84
N VAL A 39 11.63 -6.20 -9.67
CA VAL A 39 12.06 -5.70 -8.37
C VAL A 39 10.87 -5.12 -7.61
N ALA A 40 10.68 -5.48 -6.35
CA ALA A 40 9.57 -4.98 -5.52
C ALA A 40 10.00 -3.88 -4.54
N TYR A 41 11.21 -3.99 -3.98
CA TYR A 41 11.69 -3.04 -2.98
C TYR A 41 13.17 -2.69 -3.17
N LYS A 42 14.11 -3.57 -2.80
CA LYS A 42 15.54 -3.30 -2.97
C LYS A 42 16.02 -3.83 -4.32
N ASP A 43 16.57 -2.96 -5.17
CA ASP A 43 17.33 -3.41 -6.35
C ASP A 43 18.71 -3.88 -5.88
N GLU A 44 18.93 -5.19 -5.85
CA GLU A 44 20.19 -5.78 -5.38
C GLU A 44 21.37 -5.41 -6.28
N LYS A 45 21.16 -5.40 -7.61
CA LYS A 45 22.20 -5.09 -8.59
C LYS A 45 22.76 -3.69 -8.40
N ASN A 46 21.87 -2.72 -8.12
CA ASN A 46 22.25 -1.32 -7.95
C ASN A 46 22.30 -0.86 -6.49
N SER A 47 22.08 -1.79 -5.55
CA SER A 47 22.09 -1.56 -4.09
C SER A 47 21.29 -0.33 -3.65
N ASN A 48 20.08 -0.13 -4.19
CA ASN A 48 19.24 1.03 -3.87
C ASN A 48 17.73 0.71 -3.95
N LEU A 49 16.88 1.68 -3.58
CA LEU A 49 15.42 1.53 -3.55
C LEU A 49 14.71 2.26 -4.70
N LYS A 50 15.43 2.63 -5.77
CA LYS A 50 14.86 3.46 -6.85
C LYS A 50 13.78 2.73 -7.66
N LYS A 51 13.78 1.39 -7.63
CA LYS A 51 12.78 0.53 -8.29
C LYS A 51 11.70 0.02 -7.33
N ALA A 52 11.70 0.48 -6.07
CA ALA A 52 10.70 0.07 -5.11
C ALA A 52 9.28 0.46 -5.58
N LEU A 53 8.30 -0.38 -5.27
CA LEU A 53 6.91 -0.13 -5.59
C LEU A 53 6.42 1.17 -4.93
N VAL A 54 5.49 1.84 -5.59
CA VAL A 54 4.75 2.98 -5.05
C VAL A 54 3.33 2.52 -4.76
N LEU A 55 2.88 2.68 -3.52
CA LEU A 55 1.51 2.38 -3.12
C LEU A 55 0.66 3.65 -3.16
N LYS A 56 -0.58 3.54 -3.60
CA LYS A 56 -1.54 4.65 -3.62
C LYS A 56 -2.47 4.56 -2.42
N ALA A 57 -2.49 5.62 -1.60
CA ALA A 57 -3.48 5.79 -0.56
C ALA A 57 -4.86 6.11 -1.17
N SER A 58 -5.92 5.98 -0.37
CA SER A 58 -7.30 6.17 -0.86
C SER A 58 -7.64 7.61 -1.26
N ASP A 59 -6.84 8.58 -0.84
CA ASP A 59 -6.94 10.00 -1.21
C ASP A 59 -6.03 10.36 -2.40
N GLY A 60 -5.37 9.36 -3.00
CA GLY A 60 -4.49 9.53 -4.17
C GLY A 60 -3.02 9.83 -3.83
N GLN A 61 -2.67 10.03 -2.55
CA GLN A 61 -1.29 10.26 -2.14
C GLN A 61 -0.41 9.01 -2.36
N ASP A 62 0.85 9.24 -2.69
CA ASP A 62 1.84 8.18 -2.82
C ASP A 62 2.44 7.82 -1.45
N ILE A 63 2.54 6.52 -1.17
CA ILE A 63 3.32 5.95 -0.08
C ILE A 63 4.51 5.23 -0.72
N LYS A 64 5.73 5.65 -0.38
CA LYS A 64 6.98 5.22 -1.05
C LYS A 64 7.94 4.57 -0.06
N ALA A 65 8.84 3.72 -0.56
CA ALA A 65 9.95 3.15 0.22
C ALA A 65 10.91 4.22 0.76
N TYR A 66 11.14 5.25 -0.06
CA TYR A 66 11.96 6.41 0.27
C TYR A 66 11.04 7.64 0.26
N SER A 67 10.64 8.07 1.45
CA SER A 67 9.85 9.29 1.63
C SER A 67 10.40 10.01 2.86
N ASN A 68 10.59 11.33 2.74
CA ASN A 68 11.01 12.18 3.86
C ASN A 68 9.82 12.56 4.75
N ASN A 69 8.60 12.28 4.30
CA ASN A 69 7.37 12.49 5.07
C ASN A 69 6.97 11.20 5.80
N ARG A 70 5.95 11.29 6.65
CA ARG A 70 5.36 10.14 7.37
C ARG A 70 4.76 9.05 6.45
N LEU A 71 4.69 9.29 5.13
CA LEU A 71 4.15 8.36 4.13
C LEU A 71 5.24 7.41 3.60
N LYS A 72 5.81 6.62 4.51
CA LYS A 72 6.77 5.56 4.22
C LYS A 72 6.21 4.22 4.67
N TYR A 73 6.18 3.24 3.78
CA TYR A 73 5.80 1.87 4.15
C TYR A 73 6.99 1.09 4.72
N THR A 74 6.70 0.04 5.47
CA THR A 74 7.68 -0.93 5.97
C THR A 74 7.57 -2.23 5.19
N VAL A 75 8.65 -3.01 5.19
CA VAL A 75 8.73 -4.32 4.53
C VAL A 75 8.88 -5.38 5.60
N ILE A 76 8.03 -6.40 5.53
CA ILE A 76 8.09 -7.55 6.44
C ILE A 76 9.11 -8.57 5.92
N GLU A 77 9.07 -8.86 4.61
CA GLU A 77 9.96 -9.77 3.90
C GLU A 77 10.16 -9.28 2.46
N ASP A 78 11.38 -9.38 1.93
CA ASP A 78 11.70 -9.06 0.53
C ASP A 78 12.37 -10.25 -0.15
N GLY A 79 11.69 -10.83 -1.14
CA GLY A 79 12.19 -11.92 -1.99
C GLY A 79 12.28 -11.53 -3.47
N CYS A 80 12.18 -10.23 -3.78
CA CYS A 80 12.02 -9.70 -5.12
C CYS A 80 13.09 -8.62 -5.41
N SER A 81 14.35 -8.96 -5.17
CA SER A 81 15.49 -8.02 -5.27
C SER A 81 16.17 -7.94 -6.65
#